data_AF-A0A1F6VFS9-F1
#
_entry.id   AF-A0A1F6VFS9-F1
#
_cell.length_a   1.000
_cell.length_b   1.000
_cell.length_c   1.000
_cell.angle_alpha   90.00
_cell.angle_beta   90.00
_cell.angle_gamma   90.00
#
_symmetry.space_group_name_H-M   'P 1'
#
loop_
_entity.id
_entity.type
_entity.pdbx_description
1 polymer ?
#
loop_
_entity_poly.entity_id
_entity_poly.type
_entity_poly.pdbx_seq_one_letter_code
_entity_poly.pdbx_strand_id
1 'polypeptide(L)'
;MIKYLIILGLILLAWCPWLTAEEASNIIDNRVAEMQEANPDLCAMEINKDSIRKVPFGYTEEVSYDCSVSDPIYGVFQSTEIVFITFYKGLIGMPNRKVLQNFD
;
A
#
# COMPACT_ATOMS: atom_id res chain seq x y z
N MET A 1 4.06 -17.46 35.42
CA MET A 1 4.73 -18.07 34.24
C MET A 1 3.79 -18.22 33.05
N ILE A 2 2.66 -18.94 33.15
CA ILE A 2 1.72 -19.16 32.03
C ILE A 2 1.19 -17.86 31.39
N LYS A 3 0.84 -16.85 32.19
CA LYS A 3 0.41 -15.53 31.66
C LYS A 3 1.46 -14.87 30.76
N TYR A 4 2.74 -14.98 31.12
CA TYR A 4 3.83 -14.41 30.33
C TYR A 4 4.07 -15.20 29.05
N LEU A 5 3.90 -16.53 29.06
CA LEU A 5 3.96 -17.37 27.85
C LEU A 5 2.83 -17.05 26.86
N ILE A 6 1.62 -16.79 27.35
CA ILE A 6 0.48 -16.39 26.51
C ILE A 6 0.74 -15.02 25.87
N ILE A 7 1.22 -14.06 26.65
CA ILE A 7 1.58 -12.72 26.14
C ILE A 7 2.70 -12.83 25.10
N LEU A 8 3.72 -13.64 25.36
CA LEU A 8 4.84 -13.85 24.43
C LEU A 8 4.36 -14.52 23.13
N GLY A 9 3.46 -15.49 23.22
CA GLY A 9 2.85 -16.13 22.05
C GLY A 9 2.01 -15.16 21.21
N LEU A 10 1.24 -14.28 21.85
CA LEU A 10 0.48 -13.23 21.16
C LEU A 10 1.40 -12.19 20.50
N ILE A 11 2.51 -11.82 21.15
CA ILE A 11 3.51 -10.92 20.57
C ILE A 11 4.17 -11.55 19.35
N LEU A 12 4.53 -12.84 19.41
CA LEU A 12 5.11 -13.56 18.27
C LEU A 12 4.12 -13.73 17.11
N LEU A 13 2.84 -13.95 17.40
CA LEU A 13 1.79 -13.99 16.38
C LEU A 13 1.52 -12.61 15.75
N ALA A 14 1.52 -11.55 16.56
CA ALA A 14 1.36 -10.17 16.07
C ALA A 14 2.56 -9.72 15.24
N TRP A 15 3.75 -10.21 15.56
CA TRP A 15 4.97 -9.95 14.82
C TRP A 15 5.17 -11.00 13.73
N CYS A 16 4.25 -11.03 12.76
CA CYS A 16 4.26 -11.97 11.64
C CYS A 16 5.66 -12.06 10.98
N PRO A 17 6.43 -13.14 11.23
CA PRO A 17 7.74 -13.35 10.61
C PRO A 17 7.59 -13.75 9.13
N TRP A 18 6.39 -14.19 8.75
CA TRP A 18 6.06 -14.82 7.47
C TRP A 18 5.96 -13.83 6.31
N LEU A 19 5.69 -12.54 6.59
CA LEU A 19 5.65 -11.51 5.57
C LEU A 19 7.00 -10.80 5.52
N THR A 20 7.70 -10.97 4.40
CA THR A 20 8.97 -10.29 4.15
C THR A 20 8.73 -8.90 3.56
N ALA A 21 9.70 -8.00 3.69
CA ALA A 21 9.65 -6.68 3.06
C ALA A 21 9.55 -6.80 1.52
N GLU A 22 10.25 -7.77 0.94
CA GLU A 22 10.20 -8.05 -0.50
C GLU A 22 8.81 -8.50 -0.96
N GLU A 23 8.16 -9.42 -0.23
CA GLU A 23 6.78 -9.81 -0.55
C GLU A 23 5.81 -8.63 -0.43
N ALA A 24 5.97 -7.77 0.58
CA ALA A 24 5.12 -6.59 0.76
C ALA A 24 5.30 -5.59 -0.40
N SER A 25 6.53 -5.32 -0.80
CA SER A 25 6.83 -4.43 -1.93
C SER A 25 6.30 -5.01 -3.25
N ASN A 26 6.46 -6.32 -3.50
CA ASN A 26 5.91 -6.98 -4.68
C ASN A 26 4.38 -6.89 -4.77
N ILE A 27 3.67 -6.89 -3.64
CA ILE A 27 2.22 -6.72 -3.62
C ILE A 27 1.83 -5.31 -4.11
N ILE A 28 2.59 -4.29 -3.72
CA ILE A 28 2.37 -2.90 -4.17
C ILE A 28 2.76 -2.75 -5.63
N ASP A 29 3.93 -3.27 -6.04
CA ASP A 29 4.40 -3.24 -7.43
C ASP A 29 3.34 -3.82 -8.38
N ASN A 30 2.80 -5.00 -8.05
CA ASN A 30 1.72 -5.62 -8.84
C ASN A 30 0.46 -4.75 -8.88
N ARG A 31 0.09 -4.13 -7.75
CA ARG A 31 -1.12 -3.31 -7.69
C ARG A 31 -0.97 -2.00 -8.47
N VAL A 32 0.19 -1.37 -8.39
CA VAL A 32 0.54 -0.19 -9.17
C VAL A 32 0.54 -0.51 -10.66
N ALA A 33 1.13 -1.65 -11.06
CA ALA A 33 1.12 -2.10 -12.45
C ALA A 33 -0.31 -2.30 -12.97
N GLU A 34 -1.17 -3.00 -12.23
CA GLU A 34 -2.59 -3.16 -12.59
C GLU A 34 -3.31 -1.81 -12.78
N MET A 35 -3.01 -0.82 -11.94
CA MET A 35 -3.61 0.51 -12.01
C MET A 35 -3.07 1.34 -13.17
N GLN A 36 -1.78 1.24 -13.47
CA GLN A 36 -1.13 1.90 -14.61
C GLN A 36 -1.62 1.31 -15.92
N GLU A 37 -1.74 -0.02 -16.02
CA GLU A 37 -2.33 -0.67 -17.20
C GLU A 37 -3.76 -0.21 -17.47
N ALA A 38 -4.53 0.08 -16.41
CA ALA A 38 -5.89 0.58 -16.55
C ALA A 38 -5.97 2.08 -16.91
N ASN A 39 -4.93 2.88 -16.65
CA ASN A 39 -4.91 4.34 -16.85
C ASN A 39 -3.54 4.88 -17.32
N PRO A 40 -2.96 4.37 -18.42
CA PRO A 40 -1.56 4.61 -18.78
C PRO A 40 -1.24 6.08 -19.09
N ASP A 41 -2.21 6.84 -19.60
CA ASP A 41 -2.03 8.24 -20.03
C ASP A 41 -2.38 9.27 -18.94
N LEU A 42 -2.97 8.81 -17.82
CA LEU A 42 -3.63 9.70 -16.86
C LEU A 42 -2.91 9.79 -15.51
N CYS A 43 -2.14 8.77 -15.13
CA CYS A 43 -1.44 8.74 -13.84
C CYS A 43 -0.12 7.98 -13.92
N ALA A 44 0.99 8.67 -13.64
CA ALA A 44 2.22 8.05 -13.20
C ALA A 44 2.09 7.67 -11.71
N MET A 45 2.52 6.47 -11.37
CA MET A 45 2.56 5.99 -9.99
C MET A 45 3.99 5.59 -9.67
N GLU A 46 4.51 6.12 -8.58
CA GLU A 46 5.86 5.87 -8.12
C GLU A 46 5.82 5.29 -6.71
N ILE A 47 6.63 4.27 -6.46
CA ILE A 47 6.73 3.61 -5.17
C ILE A 47 8.09 3.96 -4.58
N ASN A 48 8.11 4.57 -3.40
CA ASN A 48 9.35 4.85 -2.69
C ASN A 48 9.81 3.59 -1.94
N LYS A 49 10.61 2.74 -2.57
CA LYS A 49 11.06 1.46 -1.99
C LYS A 49 11.88 1.63 -0.71
N ASP A 50 12.52 2.79 -0.52
CA ASP A 50 13.29 3.11 0.69
C ASP A 50 12.38 3.48 1.88
N SER A 51 11.09 3.72 1.65
CA SER A 51 10.12 4.06 2.69
C SER A 51 9.52 2.84 3.40
N ILE A 52 9.79 1.61 2.91
CA ILE A 52 9.17 0.41 3.46
C ILE A 52 9.54 0.21 4.93
N ARG A 53 8.52 0.16 5.79
CA ARG A 53 8.70 0.08 7.24
C ARG A 53 7.86 -1.02 7.83
N LYS A 54 8.49 -1.87 8.65
CA LYS A 54 7.79 -2.91 9.40
C LYS A 54 6.97 -2.28 10.52
N VAL A 55 5.71 -2.65 10.60
CA VAL A 55 4.77 -2.22 11.64
C VAL A 55 4.08 -3.46 12.25
N PRO A 56 3.39 -3.34 13.39
CA PRO A 56 2.56 -4.43 13.88
C PRO A 56 1.60 -4.91 12.78
N PHE A 57 1.49 -6.22 12.59
CA PHE A 57 0.59 -6.83 11.60
C PHE A 57 0.88 -6.50 10.12
N GLY A 58 2.07 -6.02 9.75
CA GLY A 58 2.33 -5.71 8.35
C GLY A 58 3.55 -4.84 8.03
N TYR A 59 3.45 -4.16 6.89
CA TYR A 59 4.38 -3.13 6.44
C TYR A 59 3.62 -1.88 6.04
N THR A 60 4.29 -0.75 6.05
CA THR A 60 3.83 0.49 5.42
C THR A 60 4.83 0.91 4.36
N GLU A 61 4.35 1.44 3.26
CA GLU A 61 5.21 1.95 2.17
C GLU A 61 4.53 3.17 1.54
N GLU A 62 5.33 4.14 1.15
CA GLU A 62 4.90 5.40 0.57
C GLU A 62 4.76 5.25 -0.94
N VAL A 63 3.58 5.63 -1.44
CA VAL A 63 3.23 5.60 -2.86
C VAL A 63 2.82 7.00 -3.27
N SER A 64 3.47 7.49 -4.33
CA SER A 64 3.18 8.78 -4.94
C SER A 64 2.40 8.58 -6.23
N TYR A 65 1.45 9.48 -6.44
CA TYR A 65 0.59 9.56 -7.61
C TYR A 65 0.86 10.90 -8.28
N ASP A 66 1.16 10.89 -9.57
CA ASP A 66 1.28 12.08 -10.41
C ASP A 66 0.38 11.91 -11.63
N CYS A 67 -0.81 12.49 -11.53
CA CYS A 67 -1.86 12.41 -12.51
C CYS A 67 -1.96 13.69 -13.34
N SER A 68 -2.12 13.52 -14.64
CA SER A 68 -2.37 14.63 -15.58
C SER A 68 -3.79 15.22 -15.44
N VAL A 69 -4.69 14.47 -14.80
CA VAL A 69 -6.05 14.88 -14.42
C VAL A 69 -6.22 14.84 -12.90
N SER A 70 -6.97 15.79 -12.36
CA SER A 70 -7.21 15.86 -10.91
C SER A 70 -7.97 14.63 -10.43
N ASP A 71 -7.47 13.98 -9.37
CA ASP A 71 -8.15 12.85 -8.75
C ASP A 71 -9.57 13.28 -8.30
N PRO A 72 -10.66 12.57 -8.68
CA PRO A 72 -12.02 12.99 -8.38
C PRO A 72 -12.41 12.88 -6.89
N ILE A 73 -11.60 12.24 -6.05
CA ILE A 73 -11.78 12.12 -4.59
C ILE A 73 -11.01 13.23 -3.86
N TYR A 74 -9.78 13.51 -4.29
CA TYR A 74 -8.88 14.44 -3.58
C TYR A 74 -8.73 15.81 -4.27
N GLY A 75 -9.13 15.94 -5.52
CA GLY A 75 -9.03 17.18 -6.31
C GLY A 75 -7.60 17.61 -6.60
N VAL A 76 -6.62 16.70 -6.47
CA VAL A 76 -5.19 17.00 -6.64
C VAL A 76 -4.60 16.23 -7.82
N PHE A 77 -3.67 16.87 -8.52
CA PHE A 77 -2.86 16.25 -9.58
C PHE A 77 -1.77 15.34 -9.00
N GLN A 78 -1.27 15.69 -7.82
CA GLN A 78 -0.22 14.95 -7.14
C GLN A 78 -0.63 14.65 -5.71
N SER A 79 -0.45 13.40 -5.30
CA SER A 79 -0.68 12.96 -3.91
C SER A 79 0.42 11.99 -3.51
N THR A 80 0.79 11.98 -2.25
CA THR A 80 1.68 10.97 -1.67
C THR A 80 0.98 10.39 -0.45
N GLU A 81 0.73 9.08 -0.49
CA GLU A 81 -0.02 8.36 0.53
C GLU A 81 0.82 7.23 1.11
N ILE A 82 0.60 6.95 2.39
CA ILE A 82 1.21 5.81 3.08
C ILE A 82 0.23 4.64 2.98
N VAL A 83 0.62 3.61 2.25
CA VAL A 83 -0.16 2.39 2.07
C VAL A 83 0.22 1.38 3.14
N PHE A 84 -0.79 0.73 3.74
CA PHE A 84 -0.59 -0.31 4.73
C PHE A 84 -0.83 -1.70 4.12
N ILE A 85 0.19 -2.55 4.19
CA ILE A 85 0.20 -3.93 3.72
C ILE A 85 0.02 -4.84 4.92
N THR A 86 -1.14 -5.50 5.01
CA THR A 86 -1.46 -6.39 6.12
C THR A 86 -0.68 -7.71 6.01
N PHE A 87 -0.50 -8.39 7.14
CA PHE A 87 0.14 -9.70 7.22
C PHE A 87 -0.54 -10.79 6.37
N TYR A 88 -1.82 -10.63 6.07
CA TYR A 88 -2.59 -11.52 5.20
C TYR A 88 -2.56 -11.06 3.73
N LYS A 89 -1.61 -10.20 3.36
CA LYS A 89 -1.36 -9.72 2.00
C LYS A 89 -2.47 -8.80 1.44
N GLY A 90 -3.20 -8.12 2.31
CA GLY A 90 -4.17 -7.09 1.92
C GLY A 90 -3.54 -5.70 1.86
N LEU A 91 -4.03 -4.84 0.96
CA LEU A 91 -3.62 -3.43 0.85
C LEU A 91 -4.72 -2.52 1.38
N ILE A 92 -4.35 -1.57 2.24
CA ILE A 92 -5.25 -0.55 2.81
C ILE A 92 -4.64 0.83 2.58
N GLY A 93 -5.47 1.80 2.20
CA GLY A 93 -5.01 3.16 1.95
C GLY A 93 -4.47 3.38 0.54
N MET A 94 -4.58 2.39 -0.35
CA MET A 94 -4.38 2.61 -1.78
C MET A 94 -5.73 2.93 -2.43
N PRO A 95 -5.91 4.09 -3.10
CA PRO A 95 -7.18 4.46 -3.71
C PRO A 95 -7.62 3.42 -4.75
N ASN A 96 -8.63 2.63 -4.40
CA ASN A 96 -9.11 1.50 -5.21
C ASN A 96 -10.03 1.93 -6.39
N ARG A 97 -10.02 3.20 -6.80
CA ARG A 97 -11.01 3.70 -7.76
C ARG A 97 -10.38 3.99 -9.11
N LYS A 98 -11.03 3.47 -10.15
CA LYS A 98 -10.88 3.90 -11.53
C LYS A 98 -11.00 5.43 -11.55
N VAL A 99 -10.04 6.11 -12.15
CA VAL A 99 -10.18 7.53 -12.48
C VAL A 99 -11.46 7.63 -13.30
N LEU A 100 -12.51 8.22 -12.73
CA LEU A 100 -13.72 8.50 -13.49
C LEU A 100 -13.35 9.66 -14.42
N GLN A 101 -12.98 9.32 -15.65
CA GLN A 101 -12.92 10.27 -16.76
C GLN A 101 -14.33 10.84 -16.95
N ASN A 102 -14.62 11.94 -16.26
CA ASN A 102 -15.67 12.83 -16.72
C ASN A 102 -15.06 13.62 -17.88
N PHE A 103 -15.31 13.13 -19.09
CA PHE A 103 -15.21 13.96 -20.27
C PHE A 103 -16.41 14.92 -20.23
N ASP A 104 -16.12 16.22 -20.16
CA ASP A 104 -17.07 17.28 -20.52
C ASP A 104 -17.52 17.15 -21.98
#